data_AF-A0A915XIC2-F1
#
_entry.id   AF-A0A915XIC2-F1
#
_cell.length_a   1.000
_cell.length_b   1.000
_cell.length_c   1.000
_cell.angle_alpha   90.00
_cell.angle_beta   90.00
_cell.angle_gamma   90.00
#
_symmetry.space_group_name_H-M   'P 1'
#
loop_
_entity.id
_entity.type
_entity.pdbx_description
1 polymer ?
#
loop_
_entity_poly.entity_id
_entity_poly.type
_entity_poly.pdbx_seq_one_letter_code
_entity_poly.pdbx_strand_id
1 'polypeptide(L)'
;MTETKKSFISKEKDFTKITDKNPSHILPEKLTLDSHLQFQCHPGVSCFTACCHNIKIVLTPYDILILRKRLGIPAHEFIMKYTEPTYLEKTDMPGVQIKLTEEKKACPFVTPEGCTVYSDRPSACRYYPVGMADFHEGGSNDAKEEKFFFIVKEPHCKGFEEPKHWTIGEWRADQGVDLRDEMNKEWLRLVMRRKSFGHQASLSEAAKRMFFMASTDLDSFRKFIFESSFLDTYEVDQETLDKIREDDIELMLFSFKYLANTLFGAEGLKIRDEKIKKKVEEIKKRQDEALKKAEQEYLELKAERERLKKEQEKRARELAAQKEAKG
;
A
#
# COMPACT_ATOMS: atom_id res chain seq x y z
N MET A 1 -0.47 -70.55 -19.87
CA MET A 1 -1.72 -70.20 -19.16
C MET A 1 -1.51 -68.80 -18.58
N THR A 2 -1.61 -67.78 -19.45
CA THR A 2 -2.73 -66.80 -19.53
C THR A 2 -2.71 -65.85 -18.33
N GLU A 3 -2.08 -64.67 -18.44
CA GLU A 3 -2.70 -63.37 -18.84
C GLU A 3 -3.91 -63.00 -17.93
N THR A 4 -4.06 -61.84 -17.29
CA THR A 4 -3.75 -60.45 -17.68
C THR A 4 -3.74 -59.50 -16.47
N LYS A 5 -2.96 -58.43 -16.60
CA LYS A 5 -2.88 -57.15 -15.84
C LYS A 5 -4.22 -56.51 -15.38
N LYS A 6 -4.18 -55.83 -14.23
CA LYS A 6 -4.41 -54.35 -14.05
C LYS A 6 -4.28 -53.98 -12.56
N SER A 7 -3.17 -53.37 -12.16
CA SER A 7 -3.05 -51.91 -11.89
C SER A 7 -3.70 -51.45 -10.59
N PHE A 8 -2.97 -51.54 -9.47
CA PHE A 8 -3.14 -50.65 -8.32
C PHE A 8 -1.80 -49.95 -8.06
N ILE A 9 -1.55 -48.88 -8.81
CA ILE A 9 -0.43 -47.96 -8.62
C ILE A 9 -0.98 -46.65 -8.02
N SER A 10 -0.37 -46.25 -6.90
CA SER A 10 -0.34 -44.94 -6.22
C SER A 10 -1.65 -44.14 -6.05
N LYS A 11 -2.19 -44.19 -4.83
CA LYS A 11 -2.92 -43.05 -4.22
C LYS A 11 -1.99 -42.24 -3.31
N GLU A 12 -0.91 -41.75 -3.89
CA GLU A 12 -0.28 -40.50 -3.44
C GLU A 12 -0.54 -39.50 -4.55
N LYS A 13 -1.60 -38.72 -4.40
CA LYS A 13 -1.83 -37.51 -5.19
C LYS A 13 -1.91 -36.35 -4.23
N ASP A 14 -0.72 -35.86 -3.89
CA ASP A 14 -0.37 -34.44 -3.92
C ASP A 14 -1.54 -33.48 -3.64
N PHE A 15 -1.82 -33.26 -2.35
CA PHE A 15 -2.78 -32.26 -1.85
C PHE A 15 -2.29 -30.82 -2.03
N THR A 16 -1.19 -30.62 -2.74
CA THR A 16 -0.51 -29.33 -2.92
C THR A 16 -0.40 -28.99 -4.40
N LYS A 17 -1.54 -28.79 -5.09
CA LYS A 17 -1.70 -27.92 -6.28
C LYS A 17 -3.05 -28.14 -6.97
N ILE A 18 -4.09 -27.42 -6.53
CA ILE A 18 -5.02 -26.73 -7.44
C ILE A 18 -5.35 -25.40 -6.75
N THR A 19 -5.08 -24.30 -7.45
CA THR A 19 -5.14 -22.94 -6.95
C THR A 19 -6.58 -22.50 -6.67
N ASP A 20 -7.04 -22.63 -5.44
CA ASP A 20 -8.22 -21.89 -4.97
C ASP A 20 -7.82 -20.42 -4.77
N LYS A 21 -8.07 -19.61 -5.80
CA LYS A 21 -7.98 -18.15 -5.71
C LYS A 21 -9.28 -17.50 -5.24
N ASN A 22 -10.25 -18.28 -4.76
CA ASN A 22 -11.45 -17.73 -4.16
C ASN A 22 -11.27 -17.67 -2.64
N PRO A 23 -11.40 -16.49 -1.99
CA PRO A 23 -11.72 -16.44 -0.57
C PRO A 23 -12.92 -17.35 -0.35
N SER A 24 -12.84 -18.26 0.62
CA SER A 24 -13.65 -19.49 0.75
C SER A 24 -15.19 -19.31 0.74
N HIS A 25 -15.68 -18.08 0.72
CA HIS A 25 -17.09 -17.71 0.84
C HIS A 25 -17.56 -16.67 -0.19
N ILE A 26 -16.80 -16.36 -1.24
CA ILE A 26 -17.27 -15.51 -2.35
C ILE A 26 -18.15 -16.34 -3.30
N LEU A 27 -19.38 -15.88 -3.54
CA LEU A 27 -20.25 -16.48 -4.53
C LEU A 27 -19.71 -16.23 -5.95
N PRO A 28 -19.64 -17.24 -6.84
CA PRO A 28 -19.05 -17.13 -8.18
C PRO A 28 -20.01 -16.46 -9.17
N GLU A 29 -20.53 -15.28 -8.82
CA GLU A 29 -21.49 -14.52 -9.61
C GLU A 29 -21.01 -13.07 -9.77
N LYS A 30 -21.03 -12.57 -11.01
CA LYS A 30 -20.77 -11.16 -11.33
C LYS A 30 -22.08 -10.39 -11.18
N LEU A 31 -22.15 -9.48 -10.22
CA LEU A 31 -23.35 -8.69 -9.92
C LEU A 31 -23.21 -7.25 -10.43
N THR A 32 -24.34 -6.63 -10.73
CA THR A 32 -24.48 -5.21 -11.11
C THR A 32 -25.20 -4.44 -9.99
N LEU A 33 -25.40 -3.13 -10.18
CA LEU A 33 -26.15 -2.32 -9.22
C LEU A 33 -27.62 -2.78 -9.09
N ASP A 34 -28.21 -3.33 -10.15
CA ASP A 34 -29.61 -3.81 -10.18
C ASP A 34 -29.76 -5.25 -9.69
N SER A 35 -28.66 -5.95 -9.39
CA SER A 35 -28.70 -7.29 -8.84
C SER A 35 -29.35 -7.32 -7.46
N HIS A 36 -30.08 -8.39 -7.16
CA HIS A 36 -30.84 -8.52 -5.92
C HIS A 36 -29.97 -9.06 -4.77
N LEU A 37 -30.21 -8.55 -3.57
CA LEU A 37 -29.59 -8.95 -2.31
C LEU A 37 -30.66 -9.13 -1.25
N GLN A 38 -30.78 -10.34 -0.70
CA GLN A 38 -31.54 -10.58 0.53
C GLN A 38 -30.58 -10.49 1.72
N PHE A 39 -30.71 -9.44 2.53
CA PHE A 39 -29.83 -9.24 3.68
C PHE A 39 -30.37 -8.23 4.69
N GLN A 40 -30.23 -8.53 5.99
CA GLN A 40 -30.36 -7.54 7.04
C GLN A 40 -29.48 -7.90 8.24
N CYS A 41 -28.78 -6.91 8.81
CA CYS A 41 -28.05 -7.08 10.06
C CYS A 41 -28.60 -6.11 11.11
N HIS A 42 -29.07 -6.64 12.25
CA HIS A 42 -29.63 -5.87 13.36
C HIS A 42 -29.44 -6.63 14.68
N PRO A 43 -29.60 -5.99 15.85
CA PRO A 43 -29.38 -6.65 17.15
C PRO A 43 -30.20 -7.91 17.43
N GLY A 44 -31.26 -8.16 16.66
CA GLY A 44 -32.13 -9.33 16.79
C GLY A 44 -31.66 -10.57 16.01
N VAL A 45 -30.70 -10.44 15.09
CA VAL A 45 -30.18 -11.61 14.37
C VAL A 45 -29.27 -12.42 15.29
N SER A 46 -29.36 -13.75 15.23
CA SER A 46 -28.61 -14.64 16.13
C SER A 46 -27.08 -14.54 15.98
N CYS A 47 -26.59 -14.06 14.84
CA CYS A 47 -25.18 -13.84 14.58
C CYS A 47 -24.69 -12.41 14.89
N PHE A 48 -25.49 -11.57 15.56
CA PHE A 48 -25.14 -10.17 15.79
C PHE A 48 -23.78 -10.06 16.47
N THR A 49 -22.90 -9.19 15.96
CA THR A 49 -21.49 -9.00 16.37
C THR A 49 -20.50 -10.13 16.07
N ALA A 50 -20.94 -11.28 15.55
CA ALA A 50 -20.05 -12.42 15.26
C ALA A 50 -18.95 -12.02 14.25
N CYS A 51 -19.31 -11.27 13.20
CA CYS A 51 -18.38 -10.78 12.18
C CYS A 51 -17.37 -9.74 12.70
N CYS A 52 -17.45 -9.31 13.96
CA CYS A 52 -16.49 -8.38 14.55
C CYS A 52 -15.27 -9.08 15.16
N HIS A 53 -15.15 -10.41 15.00
CA HIS A 53 -14.10 -11.24 15.57
C HIS A 53 -13.27 -11.90 14.47
N ASN A 54 -11.97 -12.06 14.73
CA ASN A 54 -11.03 -12.71 13.80
C ASN A 54 -11.03 -12.10 12.39
N ILE A 55 -11.21 -10.78 12.30
CA ILE A 55 -11.28 -10.04 11.05
C ILE A 55 -10.00 -9.29 10.75
N LYS A 56 -9.69 -9.16 9.46
CA LYS A 56 -8.59 -8.31 8.99
C LYS A 56 -9.17 -7.10 8.27
N ILE A 57 -9.18 -5.94 8.94
CA ILE A 57 -9.65 -4.68 8.37
C ILE A 57 -8.49 -3.73 8.19
N VAL A 58 -7.99 -3.62 6.96
CA VAL A 58 -7.07 -2.56 6.57
C VAL A 58 -7.86 -1.25 6.47
N LEU A 59 -7.36 -0.20 7.12
CA LEU A 59 -8.03 1.10 7.13
C LEU A 59 -7.56 1.97 5.96
N THR A 60 -8.50 2.63 5.32
CA THR A 60 -8.22 3.70 4.36
C THR A 60 -7.94 5.02 5.08
N PRO A 61 -7.30 6.02 4.44
CA PRO A 61 -7.09 7.33 5.05
C PRO A 61 -8.40 7.97 5.53
N TYR A 62 -9.47 7.86 4.75
CA TYR A 62 -10.77 8.39 5.13
C TYR A 62 -11.38 7.64 6.33
N ASP A 63 -11.15 6.33 6.45
CA ASP A 63 -11.58 5.57 7.64
C ASP A 63 -10.87 6.05 8.91
N ILE A 64 -9.55 6.29 8.83
CA ILE A 64 -8.78 6.81 9.97
C ILE A 64 -9.29 8.20 10.36
N LEU A 65 -9.53 9.07 9.39
CA LEU A 65 -10.04 10.42 9.62
C LEU A 65 -11.43 10.42 10.29
N ILE A 66 -12.36 9.60 9.80
CA ILE A 66 -13.70 9.55 10.37
C ILE A 66 -13.70 8.92 11.76
N LEU A 67 -12.95 7.83 11.97
CA LEU A 67 -12.89 7.15 13.26
C LEU A 67 -12.21 8.01 14.33
N ARG A 68 -11.08 8.66 14.02
CA ARG A 68 -10.41 9.54 15.00
C ARG A 68 -11.31 10.72 15.39
N LYS A 69 -12.05 11.29 14.42
CA LYS A 69 -13.00 12.39 14.66
C LYS A 69 -14.16 11.93 15.53
N ARG A 70 -14.70 10.72 15.29
CA ARG A 70 -15.73 10.12 16.13
C ARG A 70 -15.26 9.88 17.57
N LEU A 71 -14.00 9.52 17.75
CA LEU A 71 -13.39 9.26 19.07
C LEU A 71 -12.88 10.54 19.76
N GLY A 72 -12.77 11.65 19.04
CA GLY A 72 -12.27 12.92 19.57
C GLY A 72 -10.78 12.89 19.92
N ILE A 73 -9.98 12.07 19.22
CA ILE A 73 -8.55 11.91 19.49
C ILE A 73 -7.68 12.25 18.28
N PRO A 74 -6.42 12.70 18.50
CA PRO A 74 -5.45 12.90 17.42
C PRO A 74 -5.11 11.61 16.66
N ALA A 75 -4.59 11.75 15.44
CA ALA A 75 -4.29 10.61 14.56
C ALA A 75 -3.21 9.68 15.15
N HIS A 76 -2.15 10.24 15.72
CA HIS A 76 -1.08 9.45 16.34
C HIS A 76 -1.59 8.58 17.51
N GLU A 77 -2.50 9.09 18.35
CA GLU A 77 -3.10 8.33 19.45
C GLU A 77 -4.00 7.21 18.90
N PHE A 78 -4.82 7.53 17.89
CA PHE A 78 -5.66 6.54 17.22
C PHE A 78 -4.84 5.37 16.65
N ILE A 79 -3.77 5.69 15.91
CA ILE A 79 -2.89 4.68 15.30
C ILE A 79 -2.28 3.78 16.39
N MET A 80 -1.72 4.37 17.44
CA MET A 80 -1.06 3.62 18.51
C MET A 80 -2.01 2.71 19.30
N LYS A 81 -3.24 3.17 19.55
CA LYS A 81 -4.19 2.48 20.42
C LYS A 81 -5.04 1.45 19.69
N TYR A 82 -5.51 1.77 18.48
CA TYR A 82 -6.54 1.00 17.77
C TYR A 82 -6.04 0.29 16.51
N THR A 83 -4.77 0.45 16.15
CA THR A 83 -4.24 -0.12 14.90
C THR A 83 -2.93 -0.86 15.09
N GLU A 84 -2.59 -1.69 14.11
CA GLU A 84 -1.29 -2.35 14.00
C GLU A 84 -0.74 -2.22 12.57
N PRO A 85 0.59 -2.17 12.38
CA PRO A 85 1.19 -2.03 11.06
C PRO A 85 0.84 -3.21 10.14
N THR A 86 0.62 -2.90 8.87
CA THR A 86 0.39 -3.91 7.83
C THR A 86 0.96 -3.41 6.49
N TYR A 87 0.95 -4.28 5.49
CA TYR A 87 1.26 -3.90 4.11
C TYR A 87 0.00 -4.06 3.25
N LEU A 88 -0.23 -3.09 2.37
CA LEU A 88 -1.37 -3.12 1.46
C LEU A 88 -1.17 -4.25 0.44
N GLU A 89 -2.22 -5.05 0.22
CA GLU A 89 -2.13 -6.36 -0.42
C GLU A 89 -1.33 -6.37 -1.73
N LYS A 90 -0.28 -7.20 -1.78
CA LYS A 90 0.64 -7.36 -2.94
C LYS A 90 1.36 -6.07 -3.34
N THR A 91 1.57 -5.18 -2.37
CA THR A 91 2.43 -4.00 -2.51
C THR A 91 3.41 -3.94 -1.33
N ASP A 92 4.42 -3.10 -1.44
CA ASP A 92 5.32 -2.73 -0.34
C ASP A 92 4.93 -1.40 0.32
N MET A 93 3.69 -0.96 0.11
CA MET A 93 3.15 0.25 0.72
C MET A 93 2.70 -0.06 2.16
N PRO A 94 3.24 0.66 3.15
CA PRO A 94 2.85 0.47 4.54
C PRO A 94 1.46 1.08 4.77
N GLY A 95 0.67 0.40 5.60
CA GLY A 95 -0.63 0.88 6.07
C GLY A 95 -0.88 0.42 7.49
N VAL A 96 -2.13 0.55 7.93
CA VAL A 96 -2.56 0.06 9.24
C VAL A 96 -3.82 -0.77 9.11
N GLN A 97 -3.96 -1.78 9.96
CA GLN A 97 -5.20 -2.52 10.14
C GLN A 97 -5.70 -2.37 11.57
N ILE A 98 -6.99 -2.62 11.79
CA ILE A 98 -7.57 -2.62 13.14
C ILE A 98 -6.82 -3.63 14.01
N LYS A 99 -6.35 -3.17 15.17
CA LYS A 99 -5.75 -4.00 16.20
C LYS A 99 -6.85 -4.68 16.99
N LEU A 100 -6.92 -6.00 16.90
CA LEU A 100 -7.89 -6.79 17.64
C LEU A 100 -7.44 -6.97 19.10
N THR A 101 -8.40 -7.16 20.01
CA THR A 101 -8.13 -7.48 21.42
C THR A 101 -7.44 -8.84 21.55
N GLU A 102 -6.53 -9.01 22.51
CA GLU A 102 -5.80 -10.29 22.64
C GLU A 102 -6.69 -11.48 23.00
N GLU A 103 -7.62 -11.32 23.95
CA GLU A 103 -8.38 -12.42 24.52
C GLU A 103 -9.35 -13.08 23.53
N LYS A 104 -10.14 -12.27 22.82
CA LYS A 104 -11.22 -12.74 21.94
C LYS A 104 -10.97 -12.47 20.46
N LYS A 105 -9.83 -11.88 20.11
CA LYS A 105 -9.55 -11.37 18.75
C LYS A 105 -10.74 -10.54 18.22
N ALA A 106 -11.31 -9.70 19.08
CA ALA A 106 -12.46 -8.86 18.78
C ALA A 106 -12.03 -7.47 18.31
N CYS A 107 -12.84 -6.83 17.47
CA CYS A 107 -12.72 -5.41 17.15
C CYS A 107 -12.84 -4.57 18.43
N PRO A 108 -11.95 -3.58 18.67
CA PRO A 108 -11.98 -2.79 19.91
C PRO A 108 -13.23 -1.91 20.08
N PHE A 109 -14.04 -1.77 19.03
CA PHE A 109 -15.28 -1.00 19.04
C PHE A 109 -16.53 -1.85 19.26
N VAL A 110 -16.41 -3.18 19.33
CA VAL A 110 -17.56 -4.06 19.51
C VAL A 110 -17.89 -4.27 20.98
N THR A 111 -19.17 -4.22 21.31
CA THR A 111 -19.77 -4.53 22.61
C THR A 111 -20.91 -5.53 22.39
N PRO A 112 -21.42 -6.21 23.45
CA PRO A 112 -22.61 -7.05 23.32
C PRO A 112 -23.82 -6.32 22.71
N GLU A 113 -23.93 -5.01 22.93
CA GLU A 113 -25.00 -4.15 22.42
C GLU A 113 -24.77 -3.70 20.96
N GLY A 114 -23.57 -3.91 20.42
CA GLY A 114 -23.21 -3.58 19.04
C GLY A 114 -21.89 -2.80 18.90
N CYS A 115 -21.68 -2.23 17.73
CA CYS A 115 -20.48 -1.42 17.44
C CYS A 115 -20.67 0.03 17.91
N THR A 116 -19.79 0.52 18.79
CA THR A 116 -19.85 1.88 19.35
C THR A 116 -19.62 2.99 18.32
N VAL A 117 -19.00 2.64 17.18
CA VAL A 117 -18.76 3.51 16.03
C VAL A 117 -19.58 3.09 14.81
N TYR A 118 -20.72 2.41 14.99
CA TYR A 118 -21.47 1.82 13.87
C TYR A 118 -21.76 2.83 12.75
N SER A 119 -22.22 4.04 13.07
CA SER A 119 -22.48 5.12 12.10
C SER A 119 -21.27 5.56 11.30
N ASP A 120 -20.07 5.31 11.82
CA ASP A 120 -18.76 5.79 11.36
C ASP A 120 -17.82 4.63 11.02
N ARG A 121 -18.35 3.41 10.96
CA ARG A 121 -17.58 2.18 10.75
C ARG A 121 -16.76 2.23 9.45
N PRO A 122 -15.62 1.49 9.39
CA PRO A 122 -14.74 1.47 8.23
C PRO A 122 -15.43 1.04 6.93
N SER A 123 -14.85 1.43 5.80
CA SER A 123 -15.31 1.06 4.46
C SER A 123 -15.52 -0.45 4.31
N ALA A 124 -14.57 -1.28 4.77
CA ALA A 124 -14.69 -2.74 4.72
C ALA A 124 -15.94 -3.27 5.46
N CYS A 125 -16.28 -2.70 6.63
CA CYS A 125 -17.48 -3.08 7.38
C CYS A 125 -18.79 -2.63 6.71
N ARG A 126 -18.77 -1.56 5.90
CA ARG A 126 -19.95 -1.04 5.19
C ARG A 126 -20.24 -1.84 3.94
N TYR A 127 -19.17 -2.30 3.28
CA TYR A 127 -19.28 -3.13 2.10
C TYR A 127 -20.00 -4.44 2.40
N TYR A 128 -19.57 -5.14 3.46
CA TYR A 128 -20.13 -6.45 3.82
C TYR A 128 -21.67 -6.47 3.88
N PRO A 129 -22.34 -7.43 3.21
CA PRO A 129 -21.78 -8.62 2.56
C PRO A 129 -21.36 -8.43 1.10
N VAL A 130 -21.50 -7.22 0.56
CA VAL A 130 -21.17 -6.89 -0.83
C VAL A 130 -19.69 -6.54 -0.94
N GLY A 131 -18.98 -7.16 -1.85
CA GLY A 131 -17.65 -6.73 -2.29
C GLY A 131 -17.71 -6.02 -3.64
N MET A 132 -16.69 -5.22 -3.94
CA MET A 132 -16.48 -4.59 -5.24
C MET A 132 -15.13 -5.01 -5.80
N ALA A 133 -15.08 -5.24 -7.11
CA ALA A 133 -13.84 -5.36 -7.85
C ALA A 133 -13.92 -4.56 -9.15
N ASP A 134 -12.79 -3.96 -9.52
CA ASP A 134 -12.62 -3.29 -10.81
C ASP A 134 -11.98 -4.28 -11.79
N PHE A 135 -12.64 -4.55 -12.91
CA PHE A 135 -12.03 -5.29 -14.00
C PHE A 135 -11.39 -4.32 -14.99
N HIS A 136 -10.09 -4.48 -15.22
CA HIS A 136 -9.39 -3.84 -16.33
C HIS A 136 -9.08 -4.93 -17.36
N GLU A 137 -9.75 -4.90 -18.52
CA GLU A 137 -9.25 -5.64 -19.67
C GLU A 137 -7.90 -5.04 -20.09
N GLY A 138 -6.82 -5.81 -19.89
CA GLY A 138 -5.47 -5.36 -20.22
C GLY A 138 -5.32 -5.10 -21.72
N GLY A 139 -4.87 -3.91 -22.11
CA GLY A 139 -4.37 -3.65 -23.46
C GLY A 139 -4.75 -2.33 -24.12
N SER A 140 -5.60 -1.48 -23.52
CA SER A 140 -5.90 -0.15 -24.08
C SER A 140 -6.01 0.92 -22.99
N ASN A 141 -5.48 2.11 -23.29
CA ASN A 141 -5.56 3.28 -22.41
C ASN A 141 -7.00 3.85 -22.28
N ASP A 142 -7.96 3.28 -23.02
CA ASP A 142 -9.38 3.66 -23.05
C ASP A 142 -10.32 2.53 -22.55
N ALA A 143 -9.78 1.48 -21.90
CA ALA A 143 -10.60 0.42 -21.33
C ALA A 143 -11.53 1.01 -20.26
N LYS A 144 -12.85 0.95 -20.51
CA LYS A 144 -13.86 1.37 -19.53
C LYS A 144 -13.66 0.54 -18.26
N GLU A 145 -13.44 1.21 -17.13
CA GLU A 145 -13.45 0.60 -15.80
C GLU A 145 -14.82 -0.05 -15.59
N GLU A 146 -14.92 -1.37 -15.79
CA GLU A 146 -16.17 -2.09 -15.51
C GLU A 146 -16.12 -2.57 -14.06
N LYS A 147 -16.86 -1.86 -13.20
CA LYS A 147 -17.07 -2.27 -11.81
C LYS A 147 -18.03 -3.44 -11.77
N PHE A 148 -17.69 -4.46 -11.00
CA PHE A 148 -18.63 -5.52 -10.66
C PHE A 148 -18.65 -5.79 -9.18
N PHE A 149 -19.75 -6.36 -8.73
CA PHE A 149 -20.00 -6.69 -7.35
C PHE A 149 -20.03 -8.20 -7.17
N PHE A 150 -19.78 -8.63 -5.94
CA PHE A 150 -19.89 -10.03 -5.54
C PHE A 150 -20.39 -10.10 -4.10
N ILE A 151 -20.94 -11.25 -3.71
CA ILE A 151 -21.42 -11.48 -2.35
C ILE A 151 -20.43 -12.37 -1.61
N VAL A 152 -20.06 -11.96 -0.40
CA VAL A 152 -19.36 -12.78 0.59
C VAL A 152 -20.41 -13.39 1.51
N LYS A 153 -20.62 -14.70 1.44
CA LYS A 153 -21.63 -15.42 2.23
C LYS A 153 -20.99 -16.41 3.19
N GLU A 154 -20.69 -15.94 4.39
CA GLU A 154 -20.09 -16.77 5.43
C GLU A 154 -21.16 -17.57 6.19
N PRO A 155 -20.89 -18.84 6.57
CA PRO A 155 -21.88 -19.71 7.22
C PRO A 155 -22.43 -19.16 8.54
N HIS A 156 -21.62 -18.38 9.26
CA HIS A 156 -22.02 -17.79 10.53
C HIS A 156 -22.98 -16.59 10.34
N CYS A 157 -23.03 -16.00 9.15
CA CYS A 157 -23.82 -14.80 8.91
C CYS A 157 -25.28 -15.14 8.60
N LYS A 158 -26.15 -14.88 9.58
CA LYS A 158 -27.59 -15.13 9.52
C LYS A 158 -28.39 -13.98 8.94
N GLY A 159 -27.73 -12.87 8.58
CA GLY A 159 -28.40 -11.76 7.92
C GLY A 159 -28.98 -12.09 6.54
N PHE A 160 -28.49 -13.14 5.87
CA PHE A 160 -29.05 -13.65 4.62
C PHE A 160 -30.38 -14.40 4.79
N GLU A 161 -30.77 -14.73 6.03
CA GLU A 161 -32.03 -15.41 6.33
C GLU A 161 -33.16 -14.41 6.64
N GLU A 162 -32.82 -13.13 6.80
CA GLU A 162 -33.77 -12.05 7.07
C GLU A 162 -34.61 -11.70 5.83
N PRO A 163 -35.87 -11.22 6.00
CA PRO A 163 -36.81 -11.04 4.90
C PRO A 163 -36.57 -9.78 4.06
N LYS A 164 -35.62 -8.92 4.44
CA LYS A 164 -35.37 -7.66 3.73
C LYS A 164 -34.63 -7.89 2.41
N HIS A 165 -35.17 -7.30 1.36
CA HIS A 165 -34.61 -7.34 0.02
C HIS A 165 -34.11 -5.96 -0.39
N TRP A 166 -33.03 -5.96 -1.17
CA TRP A 166 -32.36 -4.80 -1.71
C TRP A 166 -31.94 -5.09 -3.14
N THR A 167 -31.70 -4.03 -3.90
CA THR A 167 -30.70 -4.04 -4.97
C THR A 167 -29.31 -3.72 -4.40
N ILE A 168 -28.25 -4.08 -5.11
CA ILE A 168 -26.88 -3.70 -4.71
C ILE A 168 -26.74 -2.17 -4.62
N GLY A 169 -27.37 -1.42 -5.53
CA GLY A 169 -27.40 0.05 -5.50
C GLY A 169 -28.06 0.59 -4.23
N GLU A 170 -29.23 0.08 -3.85
CA GLU A 170 -29.92 0.47 -2.62
C GLU A 170 -29.10 0.14 -1.36
N TRP A 171 -28.48 -1.05 -1.31
CA TRP A 171 -27.61 -1.44 -0.21
C TRP A 171 -26.44 -0.46 -0.05
N ARG A 172 -25.75 -0.11 -1.14
CA ARG A 172 -24.61 0.82 -1.10
C ARG A 172 -25.01 2.21 -0.60
N ALA A 173 -26.16 2.71 -1.06
CA ALA A 173 -26.70 3.99 -0.63
C ALA A 173 -27.04 3.97 0.88
N ASP A 174 -27.74 2.94 1.35
CA ASP A 174 -28.07 2.74 2.77
C ASP A 174 -26.82 2.64 3.66
N GLN A 175 -25.81 1.93 3.19
CA GLN A 175 -24.56 1.75 3.92
C GLN A 175 -23.59 2.94 3.81
N GLY A 176 -23.90 3.96 2.99
CA GLY A 176 -23.08 5.16 2.79
C GLY A 176 -21.72 4.86 2.16
N VAL A 177 -21.66 3.88 1.26
CA VAL A 177 -20.41 3.41 0.64
C VAL A 177 -19.93 4.38 -0.44
N ASP A 178 -20.84 5.01 -1.18
CA ASP A 178 -20.47 5.86 -2.33
C ASP A 178 -19.57 7.03 -1.93
N LEU A 179 -19.87 7.71 -0.81
CA LEU A 179 -19.02 8.76 -0.27
C LEU A 179 -17.63 8.23 0.10
N ARG A 180 -17.55 7.03 0.67
CA ARG A 180 -16.27 6.43 1.07
C ARG A 180 -15.42 6.07 -0.14
N ASP A 181 -16.05 5.58 -1.21
CA ASP A 181 -15.36 5.32 -2.47
C ASP A 181 -14.84 6.61 -3.09
N GLU A 182 -15.66 7.67 -3.11
CA GLU A 182 -15.27 8.99 -3.63
C GLU A 182 -14.06 9.55 -2.88
N MET A 183 -14.13 9.58 -1.54
CA MET A 183 -13.06 10.11 -0.70
C MET A 183 -11.76 9.32 -0.79
N ASN A 184 -11.82 8.02 -1.10
CA ASN A 184 -10.64 7.16 -1.19
C ASN A 184 -10.16 6.92 -2.62
N LYS A 185 -10.86 7.42 -3.63
CA LYS A 185 -10.62 7.13 -5.05
C LYS A 185 -9.18 7.36 -5.46
N GLU A 186 -8.65 8.55 -5.20
CA GLU A 186 -7.29 8.91 -5.61
C GLU A 186 -6.24 8.14 -4.82
N TRP A 187 -6.48 7.85 -3.54
CA TRP A 187 -5.59 7.01 -2.75
C TRP A 187 -5.53 5.56 -3.27
N LEU A 188 -6.70 4.96 -3.57
CA LEU A 188 -6.77 3.62 -4.14
C LEU A 188 -6.07 3.53 -5.50
N ARG A 189 -6.16 4.58 -6.33
CA ARG A 189 -5.40 4.68 -7.59
C ARG A 189 -3.90 4.61 -7.38
N LEU A 190 -3.36 5.26 -6.33
CA LEU A 190 -1.94 5.16 -5.99
C LEU A 190 -1.54 3.72 -5.63
N VAL A 191 -2.34 3.06 -4.80
CA VAL A 191 -2.10 1.67 -4.39
C VAL A 191 -2.18 0.71 -5.58
N MET A 192 -3.17 0.88 -6.46
CA MET A 192 -3.32 0.05 -7.66
C MET A 192 -2.20 0.29 -8.67
N ARG A 193 -1.83 1.56 -8.90
CA ARG A 193 -0.69 1.90 -9.76
C ARG A 193 0.59 1.24 -9.25
N ARG A 194 0.81 1.22 -7.93
CA ARG A 194 1.94 0.52 -7.33
C ARG A 194 1.93 -0.97 -7.61
N LYS A 195 0.77 -1.61 -7.45
CA LYS A 195 0.55 -3.05 -7.69
C LYS A 195 0.87 -3.43 -9.15
N SER A 196 0.59 -2.54 -10.10
CA SER A 196 0.87 -2.76 -11.53
C SER A 196 2.36 -2.72 -11.90
N PHE A 197 3.22 -2.08 -11.12
CA PHE A 197 4.68 -2.03 -11.39
C PHE A 197 5.43 -3.34 -11.09
N GLY A 198 4.72 -4.39 -10.65
CA GLY A 198 5.30 -5.69 -10.36
C GLY A 198 6.16 -5.72 -9.08
N HIS A 199 6.56 -6.94 -8.70
CA HIS A 199 7.24 -7.21 -7.42
C HIS A 199 8.73 -6.80 -7.40
N GLN A 200 9.29 -6.37 -8.54
CA GLN A 200 10.72 -6.03 -8.67
C GLN A 200 11.02 -4.56 -8.36
N ALA A 201 10.05 -3.65 -8.56
CA ALA A 201 10.17 -2.29 -8.06
C ALA A 201 9.96 -2.32 -6.54
N SER A 202 10.72 -1.54 -5.78
CA SER A 202 10.50 -1.30 -4.35
C SER A 202 10.58 0.20 -4.02
N LEU A 203 9.75 0.66 -3.09
CA LEU A 203 9.81 2.00 -2.54
C LEU A 203 11.00 2.09 -1.59
N SER A 204 11.71 3.22 -1.64
CA SER A 204 12.73 3.53 -0.64
C SER A 204 12.12 3.68 0.75
N GLU A 205 12.91 3.49 1.81
CA GLU A 205 12.42 3.66 3.18
C GLU A 205 11.88 5.08 3.46
N ALA A 206 12.48 6.09 2.82
CA ALA A 206 11.98 7.46 2.88
C ALA A 206 10.59 7.59 2.22
N ALA A 207 10.40 6.97 1.05
CA ALA A 207 9.11 6.94 0.36
C ALA A 207 8.04 6.20 1.15
N LYS A 208 8.38 5.08 1.79
CA LYS A 208 7.46 4.33 2.68
C LYS A 208 7.04 5.17 3.89
N ARG A 209 7.98 5.84 4.56
CA ARG A 209 7.68 6.74 5.69
C ARG A 209 6.77 7.89 5.28
N MET A 210 7.03 8.48 4.11
CA MET A 210 6.22 9.54 3.54
C MET A 210 4.81 9.08 3.20
N PHE A 211 4.68 7.92 2.54
CA PHE A 211 3.39 7.30 2.25
C PHE A 211 2.60 7.02 3.52
N PHE A 212 3.25 6.43 4.53
CA PHE A 212 2.62 6.13 5.81
C PHE A 212 2.08 7.41 6.47
N MET A 213 2.94 8.42 6.68
CA MET A 213 2.56 9.68 7.30
C MET A 213 1.37 10.34 6.58
N ALA A 214 1.48 10.53 5.26
CA ALA A 214 0.45 11.20 4.48
C ALA A 214 -0.85 10.41 4.34
N SER A 215 -0.82 9.08 4.55
CA SER A 215 -2.01 8.20 4.46
C SER A 215 -2.64 7.89 5.82
N THR A 216 -1.92 8.02 6.94
CA THR A 216 -2.40 7.58 8.26
C THR A 216 -2.39 8.67 9.31
N ASP A 217 -1.42 9.59 9.29
CA ASP A 217 -1.24 10.62 10.32
C ASP A 217 -1.28 12.03 9.69
N LEU A 218 -2.49 12.50 9.43
CA LEU A 218 -2.73 13.83 8.86
C LEU A 218 -2.27 14.96 9.79
N ASP A 219 -2.22 14.75 11.11
CA ASP A 219 -1.71 15.78 12.02
C ASP A 219 -0.21 15.98 11.82
N SER A 220 0.55 14.88 11.73
CA SER A 220 1.98 14.93 11.40
C SER A 220 2.22 15.45 9.98
N PHE A 221 1.36 15.09 9.02
CA PHE A 221 1.45 15.61 7.65
C PHE A 221 1.20 17.12 7.58
N ARG A 222 0.22 17.64 8.35
CA ARG A 222 -0.05 19.07 8.50
C ARG A 222 1.19 19.81 9.01
N LYS A 223 1.80 19.31 10.09
CA LYS A 223 3.05 19.86 10.62
C LYS A 223 4.19 19.79 9.61
N PHE A 224 4.31 18.68 8.89
CA PHE A 224 5.30 18.56 7.82
C PHE A 224 5.13 19.64 6.75
N ILE A 225 3.91 20.01 6.37
CA ILE A 225 3.68 21.10 5.40
C ILE A 225 4.09 22.46 5.98
N PHE A 226 3.61 22.80 7.19
CA PHE A 226 3.70 24.17 7.71
C PHE A 226 4.94 24.46 8.58
N GLU A 227 5.56 23.44 9.16
CA GLU A 227 6.66 23.56 10.11
C GLU A 227 8.00 23.03 9.55
N SER A 228 8.03 22.55 8.31
CA SER A 228 9.24 22.06 7.65
C SER A 228 9.59 22.87 6.40
N SER A 229 10.68 22.50 5.72
CA SER A 229 11.11 23.09 4.43
C SER A 229 10.21 22.76 3.23
N PHE A 230 9.01 22.24 3.47
CA PHE A 230 8.05 21.88 2.42
C PHE A 230 7.66 23.11 1.57
N LEU A 231 7.27 24.22 2.19
CA LEU A 231 6.86 25.44 1.49
C LEU A 231 8.02 26.20 0.84
N ASP A 232 9.26 25.93 1.29
CA ASP A 232 10.47 26.38 0.59
C ASP A 232 10.71 25.58 -0.70
N THR A 233 10.13 24.38 -0.80
CA THR A 233 10.37 23.42 -1.89
C THR A 233 9.26 23.44 -2.92
N TYR A 234 8.01 23.45 -2.49
CA TYR A 234 6.86 23.39 -3.37
C TYR A 234 6.16 24.74 -3.48
N GLU A 235 5.71 25.07 -4.68
CA GLU A 235 4.79 26.17 -4.94
C GLU A 235 3.36 25.68 -4.66
N VAL A 236 2.72 26.30 -3.67
CA VAL A 236 1.32 26.08 -3.30
C VAL A 236 0.68 27.45 -3.15
N ASP A 237 -0.48 27.65 -3.77
CA ASP A 237 -1.22 28.91 -3.70
C ASP A 237 -1.84 29.14 -2.33
N GLN A 238 -2.12 30.41 -2.00
CA GLN A 238 -2.61 30.79 -0.67
C GLN A 238 -3.99 30.19 -0.36
N GLU A 239 -4.88 30.07 -1.37
CA GLU A 239 -6.22 29.50 -1.17
C GLU A 239 -6.12 28.03 -0.73
N THR A 240 -5.25 27.25 -1.39
CA THR A 240 -4.95 25.87 -0.98
C THR A 240 -4.36 25.82 0.41
N LEU A 241 -3.40 26.69 0.74
CA LEU A 241 -2.78 26.73 2.08
C LEU A 241 -3.78 27.03 3.19
N ASP A 242 -4.72 27.94 2.94
CA ASP A 242 -5.75 28.30 3.91
C ASP A 242 -6.72 27.12 4.14
N LYS A 243 -7.16 26.45 3.07
CA LYS A 243 -8.01 25.25 3.16
C LYS A 243 -7.34 24.11 3.91
N ILE A 244 -6.14 23.72 3.48
CA ILE A 244 -5.44 22.57 4.09
C ILE A 244 -4.93 22.88 5.49
N ARG A 245 -5.04 24.12 6.00
CA ARG A 245 -4.68 24.50 7.38
C ARG A 245 -5.79 24.21 8.38
N GLU A 246 -7.05 24.28 7.97
CA GLU A 246 -8.21 24.14 8.87
C GLU A 246 -9.12 22.96 8.51
N ASP A 247 -9.08 22.48 7.27
CA ASP A 247 -9.91 21.37 6.80
C ASP A 247 -9.09 20.08 6.64
N ASP A 248 -9.43 19.06 7.42
CA ASP A 248 -8.80 17.74 7.37
C ASP A 248 -9.11 16.98 6.06
N ILE A 249 -10.28 17.21 5.46
CA ILE A 249 -10.66 16.57 4.18
C ILE A 249 -9.81 17.16 3.06
N GLU A 250 -9.70 18.49 2.99
CA GLU A 250 -8.84 19.16 2.01
C GLU A 250 -7.38 18.77 2.21
N LEU A 251 -6.90 18.67 3.45
CA LEU A 251 -5.55 18.18 3.74
C LEU A 251 -5.35 16.73 3.27
N MET A 252 -6.33 15.85 3.49
CA MET A 252 -6.29 14.46 3.03
C MET A 252 -6.21 14.38 1.49
N LEU A 253 -7.08 15.12 0.79
CA LEU A 253 -7.08 15.15 -0.68
C LEU A 253 -5.77 15.73 -1.22
N PHE A 254 -5.22 16.74 -0.55
CA PHE A 254 -3.90 17.29 -0.86
C PHE A 254 -2.79 16.25 -0.64
N SER A 255 -2.89 15.42 0.41
CA SER A 255 -1.92 14.35 0.67
C SER A 255 -1.85 13.35 -0.49
N PHE A 256 -2.99 13.02 -1.11
CA PHE A 256 -3.01 12.13 -2.28
C PHE A 256 -2.34 12.76 -3.50
N LYS A 257 -2.59 14.06 -3.77
CA LYS A 257 -1.90 14.80 -4.83
C LYS A 257 -0.39 14.84 -4.60
N TYR A 258 0.02 15.08 -3.35
CA TYR A 258 1.41 15.08 -2.94
C TYR A 258 2.07 13.71 -3.15
N LEU A 259 1.42 12.62 -2.75
CA LEU A 259 1.92 11.27 -2.95
C LEU A 259 1.97 10.87 -4.43
N ALA A 260 0.98 11.27 -5.23
CA ALA A 260 0.98 11.06 -6.68
C ALA A 260 2.21 11.69 -7.35
N ASN A 261 2.52 12.95 -6.98
CA ASN A 261 3.66 13.68 -7.52
C ASN A 261 5.00 13.08 -7.03
N THR A 262 5.15 12.89 -5.72
CA THR A 262 6.43 12.48 -5.14
C THR A 262 6.80 11.02 -5.38
N LEU A 263 5.82 10.11 -5.40
CA LEU A 263 6.08 8.67 -5.55
C LEU A 263 6.02 8.21 -7.00
N PHE A 264 5.22 8.87 -7.84
CA PHE A 264 4.94 8.41 -9.20
C PHE A 264 5.18 9.45 -10.29
N GLY A 265 5.73 10.62 -9.94
CA GLY A 265 6.02 11.70 -10.88
C GLY A 265 4.78 12.26 -11.57
N ALA A 266 3.60 12.14 -10.96
CA ALA A 266 2.38 12.73 -11.52
C ALA A 266 2.48 14.26 -11.53
N GLU A 267 1.89 14.89 -12.55
CA GLU A 267 1.74 16.34 -12.56
C GLU A 267 0.81 16.78 -11.41
N GLY A 268 1.09 17.95 -10.82
CA GLY A 268 0.20 18.51 -9.78
C GLY A 268 0.88 19.35 -8.71
N LEU A 269 2.19 19.19 -8.49
CA LEU A 269 2.97 20.08 -7.61
C LEU A 269 4.21 20.58 -8.34
N LYS A 270 4.38 21.91 -8.36
CA LYS A 270 5.55 22.56 -8.93
C LYS A 270 6.61 22.78 -7.86
N ILE A 271 7.84 22.38 -8.14
CA ILE A 271 8.99 22.66 -7.27
C ILE A 271 9.49 24.07 -7.61
N ARG A 272 9.78 24.88 -6.59
CA ARG A 272 10.34 26.23 -6.77
C ARG A 272 11.67 26.17 -7.52
N ASP A 273 11.82 27.02 -8.53
CA ASP A 273 12.99 27.05 -9.41
C ASP A 273 14.32 27.20 -8.65
N GLU A 274 14.31 27.95 -7.55
CA GLU A 274 15.49 28.17 -6.69
C GLU A 274 15.99 26.87 -6.05
N LYS A 275 15.08 26.00 -5.60
CA LYS A 275 15.45 24.68 -5.04
C LYS A 275 15.91 23.73 -6.12
N ILE A 276 15.33 23.79 -7.33
CA ILE A 276 15.81 23.02 -8.48
C ILE A 276 17.27 23.42 -8.78
N LYS A 277 17.55 24.73 -8.88
CA LYS A 277 18.91 25.25 -9.11
C LYS A 277 19.88 24.79 -8.03
N LYS A 278 19.52 24.92 -6.74
CA LYS A 278 20.36 24.49 -5.63
C LYS A 278 20.64 22.98 -5.64
N LYS A 279 19.63 22.14 -5.93
CA LYS A 279 19.81 20.68 -6.08
C LYS A 279 20.69 20.33 -7.27
N VAL A 280 20.53 21.03 -8.40
CA VAL A 280 21.37 20.84 -9.59
C VAL A 280 22.83 21.20 -9.27
N GLU A 281 23.08 22.27 -8.52
CA GLU A 281 24.41 22.64 -8.05
C GLU A 281 25.00 21.60 -7.09
N GLU A 282 24.23 21.12 -6.12
CA GLU A 282 24.65 20.04 -5.20
C GLU A 282 24.97 18.74 -5.95
N ILE A 283 24.13 18.35 -6.92
CA ILE A 283 24.35 17.16 -7.75
C ILE A 283 25.59 17.31 -8.63
N LYS A 284 25.81 18.49 -9.25
CA LYS A 284 27.02 18.79 -10.01
C LYS A 284 28.25 18.70 -9.13
N LYS A 285 28.23 19.33 -7.95
CA LYS A 285 29.33 19.28 -6.99
C LYS A 285 29.67 17.85 -6.56
N ARG A 286 28.65 17.02 -6.27
CA ARG A 286 28.85 15.60 -5.93
C ARG A 286 29.42 14.79 -7.09
N GLN A 287 29.00 15.05 -8.32
CA GLN A 287 29.55 14.40 -9.51
C GLN A 287 31.01 14.83 -9.76
N ASP A 288 31.31 16.12 -9.62
CA ASP A 288 32.66 16.66 -9.76
C ASP A 288 33.61 16.07 -8.69
N GLU A 289 33.13 15.93 -7.45
CA GLU A 289 33.88 15.27 -6.36
C GLU A 289 34.10 13.77 -6.64
N ALA A 290 33.08 13.05 -7.13
CA ALA A 290 33.21 11.64 -7.50
C ALA A 290 34.19 11.44 -8.68
N LEU A 291 34.16 12.32 -9.67
CA LEU A 291 35.06 12.29 -10.83
C LEU A 291 36.51 12.53 -10.40
N LYS A 292 36.75 13.53 -9.55
CA LYS A 292 38.08 13.80 -8.97
C LYS A 292 38.62 12.62 -8.17
N LYS A 293 37.75 11.96 -7.40
CA LYS A 293 38.14 10.78 -6.63
C LYS A 293 38.53 9.60 -7.54
N ALA A 294 37.75 9.35 -8.59
CA ALA A 294 38.07 8.32 -9.57
C ALA A 294 39.38 8.62 -10.33
N GLU A 295 39.66 9.89 -10.63
CA GLU A 295 40.92 10.31 -11.24
C GLU A 295 42.12 10.08 -10.30
N GLN A 296 41.98 10.39 -9.01
CA GLN A 296 43.01 10.10 -8.01
C GLN A 296 43.27 8.59 -7.88
N GLU A 297 42.23 7.78 -7.77
CA GLU A 297 42.35 6.31 -7.70
C GLU A 297 43.04 5.75 -8.97
N TYR A 298 42.71 6.29 -10.16
CA TYR A 298 43.38 5.91 -11.40
C TYR A 298 44.88 6.25 -11.40
N LEU A 299 45.24 7.45 -10.92
CA LEU A 299 46.63 7.89 -10.82
C LEU A 299 47.44 7.03 -9.83
N GLU A 300 46.84 6.67 -8.69
CA GLU A 300 47.43 5.77 -7.70
C GLU A 300 47.67 4.37 -8.28
N LEU A 301 46.66 3.78 -8.93
CA LEU A 301 46.79 2.49 -9.61
C LEU A 301 47.86 2.51 -10.71
N LYS A 302 47.97 3.61 -11.46
CA LYS A 302 49.00 3.79 -12.49
C LYS A 302 50.39 3.86 -11.86
N ALA A 303 50.57 4.60 -10.77
CA ALA A 303 51.84 4.70 -10.06
C ALA A 303 52.26 3.36 -9.44
N GLU A 304 51.31 2.62 -8.86
CA GLU A 304 51.55 1.27 -8.33
C GLU A 304 51.98 0.30 -9.43
N ARG A 305 51.30 0.31 -10.59
CA ARG A 305 51.68 -0.50 -11.75
C ARG A 305 53.09 -0.19 -12.24
N GLU A 306 53.48 1.08 -12.31
CA GLU A 306 54.83 1.48 -12.68
C GLU A 306 55.88 1.01 -11.66
N ARG A 307 55.56 1.08 -10.37
CA ARG A 307 56.43 0.57 -9.30
C ARG A 307 56.64 -0.94 -9.41
N LEU A 308 55.56 -1.71 -9.57
CA LEU A 308 55.62 -3.16 -9.74
C LEU A 308 56.43 -3.55 -10.98
N LYS A 309 56.27 -2.81 -12.09
CA LYS A 309 57.07 -3.02 -13.31
C LYS A 309 58.56 -2.78 -13.06
N LYS A 310 58.93 -1.69 -12.36
CA LYS A 310 60.33 -1.41 -11.99
C LYS A 310 60.91 -2.48 -11.06
N GLU A 311 60.13 -2.99 -10.11
CA GLU A 311 60.54 -4.11 -9.25
C GLU A 311 60.75 -5.41 -10.04
N GLN A 312 59.86 -5.71 -10.99
CA GLN A 312 60.01 -6.86 -11.89
C GLN A 312 61.23 -6.74 -12.79
N GLU A 313 61.47 -5.57 -13.38
CA GLU A 313 62.66 -5.30 -14.20
C GLU A 313 63.95 -5.41 -13.38
N LYS A 314 63.96 -4.89 -12.14
CA LYS A 314 65.08 -5.03 -11.22
C LYS A 314 65.35 -6.50 -10.88
N ARG A 315 64.30 -7.25 -10.54
CA ARG A 315 64.39 -8.68 -10.21
C ARG A 315 64.86 -9.51 -11.40
N ALA A 316 64.43 -9.16 -12.62
CA ALA A 316 64.89 -9.80 -13.85
C ALA A 316 66.37 -9.52 -14.13
N ARG A 317 66.84 -8.28 -13.89
CA ARG A 317 68.27 -7.93 -13.99
C ARG A 317 69.13 -8.66 -12.96
N GLU A 318 68.66 -8.76 -11.72
CA GLU A 318 69.35 -9.53 -10.66
C GLU A 318 69.44 -11.02 -11.00
N LEU A 319 68.37 -11.61 -11.53
CA LEU A 319 68.34 -13.00 -12.01
C LEU A 319 69.27 -13.25 -13.20
N ALA A 320 69.36 -12.29 -14.14
CA ALA A 320 70.27 -12.38 -15.28
C ALA A 320 71.74 -12.32 -14.82
N ALA A 321 72.09 -11.38 -13.94
CA ALA A 321 73.44 -11.26 -13.37
C ALA A 321 73.85 -12.51 -12.56
N GLN A 322 72.92 -13.15 -11.85
CA GLN A 322 73.18 -14.41 -11.13
C GLN A 322 73.40 -15.62 -12.06
N LYS A 323 72.83 -15.60 -13.27
CA LYS A 323 73.07 -16.64 -14.29
C LYS A 323 74.43 -16.46 -14.96
N GLU A 324 74.83 -15.21 -15.23
CA GLU A 324 76.16 -14.89 -15.79
C GLU A 324 77.30 -15.16 -14.81
N ALA A 325 77.06 -15.07 -13.49
CA ALA A 325 78.08 -15.39 -12.47
C ALA A 325 78.23 -16.89 -12.16
N LYS A 326 77.37 -17.76 -12.73
CA LYS A 326 77.35 -19.21 -12.50
C LYS A 326 77.65 -20.06 -13.74
N GLY A 327 77.78 -19.44 -14.91
CA GLY A 327 78.30 -20.05 -16.14
C GLY A 327 79.70 -19.53 -16.41
#